data_AF-A0A7K0TFK0-F1
#
_entry.id   AF-A0A7K0TFK0-F1
#
_cell.length_a   1.000
_cell.length_b   1.000
_cell.length_c   1.000
_cell.angle_alpha   90.00
_cell.angle_beta   90.00
_cell.angle_gamma   90.00
#
_symmetry.space_group_name_H-M   'P 1'
#
loop_
_entity.id
_entity.type
_entity.pdbx_description
1 polymer ?
#
loop_
_entity_poly.entity_id
_entity_poly.type
_entity_poly.pdbx_seq_one_letter_code
_entity_poly.pdbx_strand_id
1 'polypeptide(L)' 'MFLGTHEPRLDEKGRLILPAKFREELASGLVITKGQERCLYVFP' A
#
# COMPACT_ATOMS: atom_id res chain seq x y z
N MET A 1 2.58 -1.65 12.61
CA MET A 1 3.91 -1.42 12.00
C MET A 1 4.00 -2.20 10.70
N PHE A 2 4.29 -1.51 9.59
CA PHE A 2 4.34 -2.11 8.25
C PHE A 2 5.72 -2.75 7.96
N LEU A 3 5.81 -4.07 8.11
CA LEU A 3 7.05 -4.82 7.83
C LEU A 3 6.85 -5.98 6.86
N GLY A 4 7.92 -6.26 6.11
CA GLY A 4 8.03 -7.37 5.15
C GLY A 4 7.83 -6.93 3.70
N THR A 5 8.33 -7.75 2.79
CA THR A 5 8.22 -7.55 1.34
C THR A 5 7.07 -8.39 0.79
N HIS A 6 6.24 -7.77 -0.04
CA HIS A 6 5.11 -8.43 -0.70
C HIS A 6 5.12 -8.04 -2.17
N GLU A 7 4.80 -8.97 -3.06
CA GLU A 7 4.76 -8.75 -4.51
C GLU A 7 3.33 -8.90 -5.06
N PRO A 8 2.37 -8.05 -4.64
CA PRO A 8 1.02 -8.10 -5.18
C PRO A 8 1.01 -7.62 -6.64
N ARG A 9 0.21 -8.28 -7.47
CA ARG A 9 0.00 -7.84 -8.86
C ARG A 9 -0.92 -6.63 -8.88
N LEU A 10 -0.61 -5.70 -9.78
CA LEU A 10 -1.50 -4.61 -10.14
C LEU A 10 -2.61 -5.16 -11.03
N ASP A 11 -3.86 -4.84 -10.71
CA ASP A 11 -4.98 -5.23 -11.56
C ASP A 11 -5.17 -4.27 -12.76
N GLU A 12 -6.07 -4.61 -13.67
CA GLU A 12 -6.37 -3.85 -14.89
C GLU A 12 -6.87 -2.43 -14.62
N LYS A 13 -7.33 -2.14 -13.40
CA LYS A 13 -7.82 -0.82 -12.99
C LYS A 13 -6.77 -0.03 -12.21
N GLY A 14 -5.53 -0.53 -12.14
CA GLY A 14 -4.46 0.11 -11.38
C GLY A 14 -4.62 -0.02 -9.87
N ARG A 15 -5.37 -1.01 -9.38
CA ARG A 15 -5.52 -1.25 -7.93
C ARG A 15 -4.48 -2.25 -7.46
N LEU A 16 -3.93 -1.97 -6.28
CA LEU A 16 -2.98 -2.83 -5.58
C LEU A 16 -3.64 -3.36 -4.31
N ILE A 17 -3.64 -4.68 -4.12
CA ILE A 17 -4.23 -5.30 -2.93
C ILE A 17 -3.21 -5.25 -1.80
N LEU A 18 -3.61 -4.63 -0.69
CA LEU A 18 -2.80 -4.62 0.53
C LEU A 18 -2.90 -5.98 1.27
N PRO A 19 -1.78 -6.49 1.80
CA PRO A 19 -1.75 -7.67 2.66
C PRO A 19 -2.75 -7.58 3.81
N ALA A 20 -3.40 -8.70 4.14
CA ALA A 20 -4.49 -8.74 5.14
C ALA A 20 -4.08 -8.16 6.50
N LYS A 21 -2.83 -8.40 6.93
CA LYS A 21 -2.27 -7.90 8.20
C LYS A 21 -2.19 -6.36 8.31
N PHE A 22 -2.30 -5.62 7.21
CA PHE A 22 -2.23 -4.17 7.21
C PHE A 22 -3.61 -3.49 7.11
N ARG A 23 -4.67 -4.26 6.87
CA ARG A 23 -6.01 -3.70 6.61
C ARG A 23 -6.62 -3.00 7.82
N GLU A 24 -6.40 -3.53 9.02
CA GLU A 24 -6.91 -2.95 10.26
C GLU A 24 -6.23 -1.60 10.55
N GLU A 25 -4.91 -1.55 10.41
CA GLU A 25 -4.10 -0.34 10.66
C GLU A 25 -4.38 0.80 9.64
N LEU A 26 -5.01 0.48 8.50
CA LEU A 26 -5.37 1.43 7.43
C LEU A 26 -6.90 1.58 7.24
N ALA A 27 -7.70 1.06 8.19
CA ALA A 27 -9.17 1.02 8.04
C ALA A 27 -9.83 2.39 8.12
N SER A 28 -9.24 3.34 8.86
CA SER A 28 -9.72 4.71 9.02
C SER A 28 -9.53 5.57 7.77
N GLY A 29 -8.74 5.10 6.81
CA GLY A 29 -8.29 5.88 5.67
C GLY A 29 -6.81 5.62 5.41
N LEU A 30 -6.35 6.13 4.27
CA LEU A 30 -4.94 6.20 3.94
C LEU A 30 -4.68 7.33 2.95
N VAL A 31 -3.44 7.79 2.90
CA VAL A 31 -2.95 8.77 1.94
C VAL A 31 -1.81 8.16 1.12
N ILE A 32 -1.82 8.41 -0.19
CA ILE A 32 -0.77 8.00 -1.12
C ILE A 32 -0.06 9.26 -1.63
N THR A 33 1.27 9.25 -1.62
CA THR A 33 2.11 10.32 -2.19
C THR A 33 3.28 9.76 -2.99
N LYS A 34 3.89 10.59 -3.84
CA LYS A 34 5.10 10.22 -4.59
C LYS A 34 6.28 10.15 -3.63
N GLY A 35 6.98 9.03 -3.65
CA GLY A 35 8.24 8.82 -2.96
C GLY A 35 9.44 9.08 -3.87
N GLN A 36 10.62 8.77 -3.35
CA GLN A 36 11.87 8.79 -4.12
C GLN A 36 11.98 7.55 -5.03
N GLU A 37 12.92 7.56 -5.97
CA GLU A 37 13.25 6.38 -6.79
C GLU A 37 12.06 5.72 -7.51
N ARG A 38 11.10 6.54 -7.99
CA ARG A 38 9.87 6.09 -8.67
C ARG A 38 8.96 5.21 -7.80
N CYS A 39 9.03 5.37 -6.48
CA CYS A 39 8.16 4.68 -5.54
C CYS A 39 6.95 5.53 -5.13
N LEU A 40 5.96 4.87 -4.54
CA LEU A 40 4.84 5.50 -3.83
C LEU A 40 4.98 5.23 -2.33
N TYR A 41 4.66 6.22 -1.51
CA TYR A 41 4.53 6.06 -0.06
C TYR A 41 3.06 6.03 0.33
N VAL A 42 2.75 5.21 1.32
CA VAL A 42 1.41 5.04 1.88
C VAL A 42 1.47 5.31 3.38
N PHE A 43 0.58 6.16 3.86
CA PHE A 43 0.43 6.50 5.27
C PHE A 43 -1.03 6.24 5.70
N PRO A 44 -1.28 5.85 6.96
CA PRO A 44 -2.64 5.82 7.53
C PRO A 44 -3.32 7.19 7.48
#